data_AF-A0A1Z2KXY3-F1
#
_entry.id   AF-A0A1Z2KXY3-F1
#
_cell.length_a   1.000
_cell.length_b   1.000
_cell.length_c   1.000
_cell.angle_alpha   90.00
_cell.angle_beta   90.00
_cell.angle_gamma   90.00
#
_symmetry.space_group_name_H-M   'P 1'
#
loop_
_entity.id
_entity.type
_entity.pdbx_description
1 polymer ?
#
loop_
_entity_poly.entity_id
_entity_poly.type
_entity_poly.pdbx_seq_one_letter_code
_entity_poly.pdbx_strand_id
1 'polypeptide(L)'
;MDENKNDQAAEAGSASEAKPDTTALQAEIDKWKAMSRKNEERFKSVSQELDGFRQSQMTDTEKAIEAAKVEARNAALSEVGTKLVDAELRAASSAAGVSLPGAEYLNFGSFLDEDGNPDSAQIEAFVSSLPKPSSAPSYARNIGLGRQGSPAAGQLSREDLARMTPREINEARAAGKCDALMRGEI
;
A
#
# COMPACT_ATOMS: atom_id res chain seq x y z
N MET A 1 -22.83 34.15 90.97
CA MET A 1 -24.16 34.59 90.52
C MET A 1 -23.96 35.95 89.89
N ASP A 2 -24.45 36.09 88.66
CA ASP A 2 -24.76 37.34 87.94
C ASP A 2 -23.64 38.09 87.20
N GLU A 3 -23.46 37.62 85.96
CA GLU A 3 -23.68 38.35 84.70
C GLU A 3 -23.85 39.89 84.70
N ASN A 4 -22.94 40.53 83.95
CA ASN A 4 -23.20 41.24 82.68
C ASN A 4 -23.64 42.73 82.64
N LYS A 5 -23.01 43.41 81.67
CA LYS A 5 -23.26 44.71 81.00
C LYS A 5 -22.76 45.99 81.68
N ASN A 6 -21.64 46.57 81.23
CA ASN A 6 -21.44 47.36 80.00
C ASN A 6 -21.95 48.80 80.16
N ASP A 7 -21.05 49.76 80.41
CA ASP A 7 -20.67 50.76 79.41
C ASP A 7 -19.64 51.79 79.92
N GLN A 8 -18.60 51.92 79.09
CA GLN A 8 -17.94 53.16 78.63
C GLN A 8 -16.92 53.98 79.45
N ALA A 9 -15.91 54.35 78.66
CA ALA A 9 -15.02 55.51 78.71
C ALA A 9 -13.91 55.52 79.77
N ALA A 10 -12.70 55.99 79.53
CA ALA A 10 -11.92 56.33 78.34
C ALA A 10 -10.54 56.73 78.90
N GLU A 11 -9.45 56.36 78.23
CA GLU A 11 -8.33 57.25 77.88
C GLU A 11 -7.00 56.51 77.70
N ALA A 12 -6.50 56.63 76.47
CA ALA A 12 -5.13 56.98 76.11
C ALA A 12 -3.95 56.22 76.76
N GLY A 13 -3.48 55.20 76.04
CA GLY A 13 -2.09 54.75 76.07
C GLY A 13 -1.54 54.75 74.64
N SER A 14 -0.89 55.85 74.28
CA SER A 14 -0.23 56.13 72.99
C SER A 14 0.67 54.98 72.52
N ALA A 15 0.29 54.33 71.42
CA ALA A 15 1.21 53.59 70.55
C ALA A 15 1.32 54.36 69.24
N SER A 16 2.53 54.83 68.96
CA SER A 16 2.91 55.60 67.78
C SER A 16 2.55 54.89 66.47
N GLU A 17 1.44 55.27 65.84
CA GLU A 17 1.23 55.02 64.40
C GLU A 17 2.15 55.94 63.60
N ALA A 18 3.32 55.41 63.24
CA ALA A 18 4.17 56.01 62.24
C ALA A 18 3.38 56.05 60.91
N LYS A 19 3.04 57.27 60.46
CA LYS A 19 2.48 57.54 59.14
C LYS A 19 3.32 56.81 58.08
N PRO A 20 2.71 56.14 57.09
CA PRO A 20 3.48 55.47 56.05
C PRO A 20 4.37 56.48 55.35
N ASP A 21 5.68 56.27 55.45
CA ASP A 21 6.68 57.09 54.79
C ASP A 21 6.49 56.90 53.27
N THR A 22 5.81 57.85 52.64
CA THR A 22 5.44 57.83 51.22
C THR A 22 6.67 57.71 50.32
N THR A 23 7.85 58.10 50.83
CA THR A 23 9.12 57.97 50.14
C THR A 23 9.60 56.52 50.08
N ALA A 24 9.37 55.73 51.14
CA ALA A 24 9.70 54.32 51.19
C ALA A 24 8.80 53.48 50.27
N LEU A 25 7.50 53.82 50.20
CA LEU A 25 6.55 53.20 49.27
C LEU A 25 6.91 53.46 47.80
N GLN A 26 7.37 54.68 47.48
CA GLN A 26 7.81 55.03 46.14
C GLN A 26 9.06 54.24 45.72
N ALA A 27 10.03 54.09 46.63
CA ALA A 27 11.23 53.28 46.40
C ALA A 27 10.90 51.78 46.19
N GLU A 28 9.91 51.25 46.91
CA GLU A 28 9.42 49.88 46.72
C GLU A 28 8.80 49.70 45.33
N ILE A 29 7.96 50.63 44.87
CA ILE A 29 7.34 50.61 43.54
C ILE A 29 8.41 50.64 42.43
N ASP A 30 9.41 51.48 42.56
CA ASP A 30 10.48 51.59 41.56
C ASP A 30 11.36 50.33 41.53
N LYS A 31 11.60 49.70 42.69
CA LYS A 31 12.26 48.40 42.79
C LYS A 31 11.48 47.29 42.09
N TRP A 32 10.17 47.21 42.30
CA TRP A 32 9.31 46.21 41.64
C TRP A 32 9.20 46.45 40.14
N LYS A 33 9.13 47.71 39.69
CA LYS A 33 9.18 48.05 38.26
C LYS A 33 10.51 47.65 37.62
N ALA A 34 11.63 47.92 38.29
CA ALA A 34 12.95 47.53 37.81
C ALA A 34 13.10 45.99 37.75
N MET A 35 12.57 45.28 38.74
CA MET A 35 12.57 43.82 38.78
C MET A 35 11.70 43.22 37.68
N SER A 36 10.52 43.80 37.44
CA SER A 36 9.62 43.40 36.36
C SER A 36 10.27 43.55 34.99
N ARG A 37 10.91 44.70 34.72
CA ARG A 37 11.64 44.93 33.45
C ARG A 37 12.80 43.94 33.26
N LYS A 38 13.59 43.69 34.31
CA LYS A 38 14.68 42.70 34.27
C LYS A 38 14.17 41.28 34.00
N ASN A 39 13.04 40.90 34.60
CA ASN A 39 12.44 39.59 34.37
C ASN A 39 11.89 39.47 32.95
N GLU A 40 11.31 40.54 32.41
CA GLU A 40 10.85 40.58 31.02
C GLU A 40 12.02 40.46 30.03
N GLU A 41 13.12 41.16 30.27
CA GLU A 41 14.36 41.04 29.47
C GLU A 41 14.97 39.64 29.55
N ARG A 42 15.00 39.04 30.75
CA ARG A 42 15.45 37.65 30.95
C ARG A 42 14.54 36.64 30.26
N PHE A 43 13.23 36.84 30.31
CA PHE A 43 12.28 35.96 29.62
C PHE A 43 12.47 36.02 28.11
N LYS A 44 12.65 37.22 27.54
CA LYS A 44 12.88 37.40 26.09
C LYS A 44 14.20 36.77 25.63
N SER A 45 15.28 36.91 26.40
CA SER A 45 16.57 36.29 26.07
C SER A 45 16.51 34.76 26.18
N VAL A 46 15.96 34.24 27.27
CA VAL A 46 15.80 32.78 27.45
C VAL A 46 14.86 32.19 26.41
N SER A 47 13.77 32.87 26.03
CA SER A 47 12.88 32.37 24.97
C SER A 47 13.59 32.33 23.61
N GLN A 48 14.41 33.34 23.29
CA GLN A 48 15.21 33.35 22.06
C GLN A 48 16.26 32.23 22.04
N GLU A 49 16.92 31.97 23.16
CA GLU A 49 17.87 30.86 23.30
C GLU A 49 17.18 29.50 23.18
N LEU A 50 15.99 29.34 23.77
CA LEU A 50 15.20 28.11 23.71
C LEU A 50 14.67 27.87 22.29
N ASP A 51 14.23 28.91 21.60
CA ASP A 51 13.80 28.83 20.20
C ASP A 51 14.98 28.52 19.27
N GLY A 52 16.14 29.14 19.48
CA GLY A 52 17.37 28.79 18.76
C GLY A 52 17.82 27.35 19.00
N PHE A 53 17.68 26.84 20.23
CA PHE A 53 17.97 25.44 20.58
C PHE A 53 16.97 24.47 19.95
N ARG A 54 15.68 24.82 19.91
CA ARG A 54 14.65 24.02 19.21
C ARG A 54 14.86 24.02 17.71
N GLN A 55 15.21 25.14 17.11
CA GLN A 55 15.40 25.28 15.67
C GLN A 55 16.67 24.56 15.18
N SER A 56 17.73 24.54 16.01
CA SER A 56 18.94 23.74 15.75
C SER A 56 18.73 22.24 15.99
N GLN A 57 17.93 21.84 16.98
CA GLN A 57 17.55 20.45 17.20
C GLN A 57 16.60 19.92 16.12
N MET A 58 15.62 20.72 15.68
CA MET A 58 14.65 20.31 14.66
C MET A 58 15.30 20.10 13.29
N THR A 59 16.24 20.94 12.88
CA THR A 59 16.77 20.87 11.50
C THR A 59 17.68 19.68 11.20
N ASP A 60 18.48 19.22 12.17
CA ASP A 60 19.35 18.05 11.97
C ASP A 60 18.61 16.73 12.25
N THR A 61 17.70 16.70 13.23
CA THR A 61 16.90 15.49 13.53
C THR A 61 15.81 15.26 12.49
N GLU A 62 15.13 16.30 12.00
CA GLU A 62 14.14 16.15 10.93
C GLU A 62 14.79 15.71 9.62
N LYS A 63 15.95 16.27 9.26
CA LYS A 63 16.71 15.78 8.08
C LYS A 63 17.16 14.34 8.24
N ALA A 64 17.61 13.94 9.42
CA ALA A 64 18.00 12.56 9.69
C ALA A 64 16.79 11.61 9.62
N ILE A 65 15.62 12.02 10.10
CA ILE A 65 14.38 11.23 10.03
C ILE A 65 13.86 11.17 8.59
N GLU A 66 13.91 12.27 7.84
CA GLU A 66 13.49 12.31 6.42
C GLU A 66 14.40 11.38 5.58
N ALA A 67 15.72 11.47 5.77
CA ALA A 67 16.69 10.59 5.11
C ALA A 67 16.47 9.13 5.50
N ALA A 68 16.26 8.83 6.79
CA ALA A 68 15.98 7.48 7.26
C ALA A 68 14.65 6.93 6.72
N LYS A 69 13.62 7.77 6.55
CA LYS A 69 12.34 7.37 5.94
C LYS A 69 12.51 7.05 4.45
N VAL A 70 13.27 7.87 3.72
CA VAL A 70 13.56 7.62 2.30
C VAL A 70 14.38 6.35 2.14
N GLU A 71 15.43 6.16 2.94
CA GLU A 71 16.22 4.92 2.93
C GLU A 71 15.38 3.69 3.30
N ALA A 72 14.53 3.77 4.34
CA ALA A 72 13.66 2.68 4.74
C ALA A 72 12.62 2.34 3.65
N ARG A 73 12.06 3.35 2.98
CA ARG A 73 11.13 3.14 1.86
C ARG A 73 11.85 2.48 0.68
N ASN A 74 13.05 2.94 0.33
CA ASN A 74 13.83 2.37 -0.76
C ASN A 74 14.28 0.94 -0.45
N ALA A 75 14.69 0.65 0.79
CA ALA A 75 15.05 -0.69 1.24
C ALA A 75 13.83 -1.63 1.18
N ALA A 76 12.67 -1.19 1.69
CA ALA A 76 11.44 -1.97 1.62
C ALA A 76 11.05 -2.26 0.16
N LEU A 77 11.05 -1.25 -0.71
CA LEU A 77 10.69 -1.41 -2.12
C LEU A 77 11.72 -2.27 -2.87
N SER A 78 13.00 -2.25 -2.50
CA SER A 78 13.99 -3.18 -3.06
C SER A 78 13.74 -4.64 -2.66
N GLU A 79 13.22 -4.90 -1.46
CA GLU A 79 12.95 -6.25 -0.96
C GLU A 79 11.68 -6.88 -1.56
N VAL A 80 10.63 -6.07 -1.79
CA VAL A 80 9.36 -6.54 -2.38
C VAL A 80 9.22 -6.26 -3.87
N GLY A 81 9.97 -5.32 -4.44
CA GLY A 81 9.85 -4.89 -5.83
C GLY A 81 10.06 -6.04 -6.81
N THR A 82 11.10 -6.84 -6.62
CA THR A 82 11.37 -8.01 -7.49
C THR A 82 10.27 -9.07 -7.41
N LYS A 83 9.66 -9.25 -6.24
CA LYS A 83 8.53 -10.19 -6.05
C LYS A 83 7.25 -9.65 -6.68
N LEU A 84 7.02 -8.34 -6.61
CA LEU A 84 5.87 -7.70 -7.25
C LEU A 84 5.99 -7.77 -8.78
N VAL A 85 7.18 -7.51 -9.33
CA VAL A 85 7.45 -7.67 -10.76
C VAL A 85 7.23 -9.12 -11.20
N ASP A 86 7.72 -10.11 -10.45
CA ASP A 86 7.49 -11.53 -10.78
C ASP A 86 5.99 -11.90 -10.76
N ALA A 87 5.24 -11.39 -9.79
CA ALA A 87 3.79 -11.60 -9.72
C ALA A 87 3.05 -10.94 -10.90
N GLU A 88 3.41 -9.70 -11.25
CA GLU A 88 2.79 -8.94 -12.32
C GLU A 88 3.13 -9.52 -13.69
N LEU A 89 4.38 -9.93 -13.89
CA LEU A 89 4.81 -10.59 -15.12
C LEU A 89 4.06 -11.92 -15.32
N ARG A 90 3.88 -12.73 -14.27
CA ARG A 90 3.05 -13.94 -14.33
C ARG A 90 1.58 -13.64 -14.61
N ALA A 91 1.03 -12.56 -14.05
CA ALA A 91 -0.35 -12.16 -14.30
C ALA A 91 -0.54 -11.73 -15.77
N ALA A 92 0.34 -10.86 -16.27
CA ALA A 92 0.33 -10.37 -17.63
C ALA A 92 0.54 -11.50 -18.66
N SER A 93 1.48 -12.42 -18.40
CA SER A 93 1.72 -13.56 -19.28
C SER A 93 0.54 -14.52 -19.33
N SER A 94 -0.11 -14.75 -18.18
CA SER A 94 -1.30 -15.61 -18.09
C SER A 94 -2.48 -14.98 -18.84
N ALA A 95 -2.67 -13.66 -18.73
CA ALA A 95 -3.68 -12.93 -19.48
C ALA A 95 -3.44 -12.96 -21.00
N ALA A 96 -2.17 -12.89 -21.42
CA ALA A 96 -1.78 -12.99 -22.82
C ALA A 96 -1.74 -14.44 -23.35
N GLY A 97 -1.84 -15.43 -22.46
CA GLY A 97 -1.68 -16.85 -22.79
C GLY A 97 -0.26 -17.23 -23.22
N VAL A 98 0.75 -16.45 -22.85
CA VAL A 98 2.15 -16.65 -23.29
C VAL A 98 2.97 -17.31 -22.18
N SER A 99 3.88 -18.21 -22.57
CA SER A 99 4.81 -18.83 -21.63
C SER A 99 6.00 -17.91 -21.38
N LEU A 100 6.25 -17.61 -20.11
CA LEU A 100 7.42 -16.82 -19.71
C LEU A 100 8.70 -17.64 -19.78
N PRO A 101 9.85 -17.01 -20.10
CA PRO A 101 11.16 -17.59 -19.85
C PRO A 101 11.36 -17.91 -18.37
N GLY A 102 12.29 -18.81 -18.05
CA GLY A 102 12.66 -19.10 -16.66
C GLY A 102 13.07 -17.84 -15.90
N ALA A 103 12.69 -17.74 -14.62
CA ALA A 103 12.90 -16.57 -13.78
C ALA A 103 14.40 -16.18 -13.67
N GLU A 104 15.29 -17.16 -13.80
CA GLU A 104 16.75 -16.99 -13.80
C GLU A 104 17.28 -16.21 -15.02
N TYR A 105 16.52 -16.11 -16.11
CA TYR A 105 16.90 -15.37 -17.32
C TYR A 105 16.29 -13.97 -17.38
N LEU A 106 15.44 -13.62 -16.41
CA LEU A 106 14.72 -12.35 -16.38
C LEU A 106 15.42 -11.38 -15.45
N ASN A 107 15.76 -10.20 -15.97
CA ASN A 107 16.27 -9.11 -15.15
C ASN A 107 15.09 -8.35 -14.53
N PHE A 108 14.63 -8.79 -13.36
CA PHE A 108 13.53 -8.12 -12.64
C PHE A 108 13.80 -6.64 -12.35
N GLY A 109 15.07 -6.22 -12.28
CA GLY A 109 15.46 -4.84 -12.05
C GLY A 109 15.17 -3.90 -13.23
N SER A 110 15.06 -4.40 -14.46
CA SER A 110 14.71 -3.53 -15.61
C SER A 110 13.23 -3.20 -15.70
N PHE A 111 12.39 -3.92 -14.96
CA PHE A 111 10.94 -3.75 -14.92
C PHE A 111 10.47 -2.98 -13.69
N LEU A 112 11.39 -2.36 -12.95
CA LEU A 112 11.08 -1.46 -11.85
C LEU A 112 11.14 -0.01 -12.34
N ASP A 113 10.19 0.81 -11.90
CA ASP A 113 10.22 2.25 -12.09
C ASP A 113 11.22 2.93 -11.13
N GLU A 114 11.40 4.25 -11.29
CA GLU A 114 12.26 5.06 -10.42
C GLU A 114 11.81 5.05 -8.95
N ASP A 115 10.55 4.70 -8.69
CA ASP A 115 9.94 4.61 -7.37
C ASP A 115 10.03 3.18 -6.78
N GLY A 116 10.58 2.19 -7.50
CA GLY A 116 10.68 0.81 -7.06
C GLY A 116 9.39 -0.02 -7.16
N ASN A 117 8.41 0.42 -7.95
CA ASN A 117 7.20 -0.33 -8.30
C ASN A 117 7.34 -0.98 -9.68
N PRO A 118 6.51 -1.99 -10.00
CA PRO A 118 6.49 -2.61 -11.33
C PRO A 118 6.08 -1.61 -12.43
N ASP A 119 6.90 -1.48 -13.47
CA ASP A 119 6.60 -0.74 -14.69
C ASP A 119 5.69 -1.60 -15.59
N SER A 120 4.39 -1.42 -15.44
CA SER A 120 3.36 -2.14 -16.19
C SER A 120 3.49 -1.96 -17.71
N ALA A 121 3.93 -0.79 -18.18
CA ALA A 121 4.09 -0.52 -19.61
C ALA A 121 5.26 -1.33 -20.22
N GLN A 122 6.39 -1.41 -19.51
CA GLN A 122 7.50 -2.27 -19.93
C GLN A 122 7.15 -3.75 -19.83
N ILE A 123 6.44 -4.17 -18.77
CA ILE A 123 5.99 -5.56 -18.60
C ILE A 123 5.06 -5.96 -19.76
N GLU A 124 4.09 -5.13 -20.11
CA GLU A 124 3.18 -5.37 -21.23
C GLU A 124 3.91 -5.40 -22.58
N ALA A 125 4.87 -4.49 -22.79
CA ALA A 125 5.68 -4.47 -24.00
C ALA A 125 6.52 -5.75 -24.14
N PHE A 126 7.12 -6.22 -23.04
CA PHE A 126 7.87 -7.46 -23.01
C PHE A 126 6.97 -8.67 -23.28
N VAL A 127 5.84 -8.80 -22.58
CA VAL A 127 4.89 -9.90 -22.79
C VAL A 127 4.35 -9.91 -24.22
N SER A 128 4.12 -8.74 -24.82
CA SER A 128 3.67 -8.61 -26.21
C SER A 128 4.74 -9.00 -27.22
N SER A 129 6.03 -8.86 -26.87
CA SER A 129 7.16 -9.27 -27.71
C SER A 129 7.37 -10.79 -27.72
N LEU A 130 6.85 -11.50 -26.72
CA LEU A 130 7.02 -12.94 -26.62
C LEU A 130 6.20 -13.68 -27.69
N PRO A 131 6.72 -14.81 -28.20
CA PRO A 131 6.02 -15.60 -29.21
C PRO A 131 4.70 -16.11 -28.66
N LYS A 132 3.60 -15.74 -29.32
CA LYS A 132 2.27 -16.25 -28.99
C LYS A 132 2.23 -17.76 -29.25
N PRO A 133 1.61 -18.55 -28.37
CA PRO A 133 1.46 -19.98 -28.64
C PRO A 133 0.65 -20.15 -29.93
N SER A 134 1.26 -20.82 -30.91
CA SER A 134 0.54 -21.21 -32.11
C SER A 134 -0.46 -22.30 -31.74
N SER A 135 -1.74 -22.10 -32.05
CA SER A 135 -2.75 -23.16 -31.95
C SER A 135 -2.60 -24.21 -33.06
N ALA A 136 -1.66 -24.00 -33.99
CA ALA A 136 -1.37 -24.98 -35.02
C ALA A 136 -0.79 -26.24 -34.38
N PRO A 137 -1.32 -27.42 -34.72
CA PRO A 137 -0.79 -28.67 -34.20
C PRO A 137 0.69 -28.80 -34.59
N SER A 138 1.52 -29.24 -33.64
CA SER A 138 2.97 -29.45 -33.81
C SER A 138 3.31 -30.38 -34.99
N TYR A 139 2.34 -31.21 -35.40
CA TYR A 139 2.44 -32.10 -36.55
C TYR A 139 1.20 -31.97 -37.45
N ALA A 140 1.38 -32.15 -38.75
CA ALA A 140 0.28 -32.21 -39.70
C ALA A 140 -0.68 -33.33 -39.29
N ARG A 141 -1.97 -33.03 -39.06
CA ARG A 141 -2.99 -34.04 -38.72
C ARG A 141 -3.45 -34.90 -39.90
N ASN A 142 -2.91 -34.64 -41.10
CA ASN A 142 -3.29 -35.28 -42.35
C ASN A 142 -2.18 -36.21 -42.88
N ILE A 143 -1.49 -36.95 -42.01
CA ILE A 143 -0.45 -37.91 -42.40
C ILE A 143 -1.03 -39.24 -42.93
N GLY A 144 -2.32 -39.27 -43.28
CA GLY A 144 -2.99 -40.48 -43.77
C GLY A 144 -3.27 -41.55 -42.71
N LEU A 145 -3.11 -41.26 -41.41
CA LEU A 145 -3.41 -42.20 -40.31
C LEU A 145 -4.92 -42.41 -40.04
N GLY A 146 -5.80 -42.05 -40.98
CA GLY A 146 -7.24 -42.04 -40.73
C GLY A 146 -7.67 -40.96 -39.75
N ARG A 147 -8.98 -40.78 -39.58
CA ARG A 147 -9.56 -39.73 -38.74
C ARG A 147 -9.30 -40.05 -37.26
N GLN A 148 -8.37 -39.35 -36.62
CA GLN A 148 -8.16 -39.45 -35.18
C GLN A 148 -9.10 -38.50 -34.43
N GLY A 149 -10.20 -39.03 -33.91
CA GLY A 149 -11.13 -38.32 -33.03
C GLY A 149 -12.54 -38.90 -33.06
N SER A 150 -13.35 -38.60 -32.03
CA SER A 150 -14.74 -39.05 -31.91
C SER A 150 -15.55 -38.75 -33.18
N PRO A 151 -16.53 -39.60 -33.55
CA PRO A 151 -17.44 -39.38 -34.68
C PRO A 151 -17.86 -37.92 -34.82
N ALA A 152 -18.02 -37.42 -36.04
CA ALA A 152 -18.66 -36.12 -36.24
C ALA A 152 -19.99 -36.10 -35.46
N ALA A 153 -20.27 -35.00 -34.75
CA ALA A 153 -21.43 -34.89 -33.88
C ALA A 153 -22.70 -35.33 -34.63
N GLY A 154 -23.40 -36.35 -34.11
CA GLY A 154 -24.60 -36.92 -34.73
C GLY A 154 -24.40 -38.22 -35.53
N GLN A 155 -23.16 -38.71 -35.68
CA GLN A 155 -22.88 -40.04 -36.22
C GLN A 155 -22.98 -41.12 -35.13
N LEU A 156 -23.58 -42.26 -35.46
CA LEU A 156 -23.72 -43.41 -34.56
C LEU A 156 -22.43 -44.23 -34.55
N SER A 157 -22.07 -44.75 -33.37
CA SER A 157 -20.96 -45.69 -33.20
C SER A 157 -21.38 -47.14 -33.43
N ARG A 158 -20.41 -48.06 -33.50
CA ARG A 158 -20.68 -49.50 -33.64
C ARG A 158 -21.44 -50.04 -32.42
N GLU A 159 -21.15 -49.50 -31.25
CA GLU A 159 -21.79 -49.82 -29.97
C GLU A 159 -23.24 -49.32 -29.93
N ASP A 160 -23.54 -48.18 -30.55
CA ASP A 160 -24.90 -47.65 -30.64
C ASP A 160 -25.77 -48.51 -31.56
N LEU A 161 -25.24 -48.91 -32.72
CA LEU A 161 -25.95 -49.81 -33.65
C LEU A 161 -26.25 -51.19 -33.03
N ALA A 162 -25.37 -51.69 -32.16
CA ALA A 162 -25.59 -52.98 -31.49
C ALA A 162 -26.78 -52.97 -30.52
N ARG A 163 -27.23 -51.78 -30.09
CA ARG A 163 -28.39 -51.59 -29.19
C ARG A 163 -29.67 -51.19 -29.95
N MET A 164 -29.60 -51.01 -31.26
CA MET A 164 -30.72 -50.58 -32.11
C MET A 164 -31.37 -51.77 -32.81
N THR A 165 -32.67 -51.65 -33.07
CA THR A 165 -33.41 -52.64 -33.85
C THR A 165 -33.10 -52.49 -35.35
N PRO A 166 -33.29 -53.55 -36.17
CA PRO A 166 -33.04 -53.48 -37.62
C PRO A 166 -33.81 -52.36 -38.34
N ARG A 167 -35.01 -52.01 -37.86
CA ARG A 167 -35.79 -50.90 -38.40
C ARG A 167 -35.13 -49.56 -38.13
N GLU A 168 -34.70 -49.32 -36.90
CA GLU A 168 -34.05 -48.06 -36.50
C GLU A 168 -32.68 -47.89 -37.18
N ILE A 169 -31.97 -48.98 -37.46
CA ILE A 169 -30.72 -48.96 -38.23
C ILE A 169 -30.97 -48.47 -39.67
N ASN A 170 -32.04 -48.93 -40.31
CA ASN A 170 -32.40 -48.50 -41.67
C ASN A 170 -32.81 -47.02 -41.70
N GLU A 171 -33.57 -46.57 -40.70
CA GLU A 171 -33.93 -45.15 -40.55
C GLU A 171 -32.69 -44.27 -40.29
N ALA A 172 -31.76 -44.73 -39.46
CA ALA A 172 -30.50 -44.03 -39.21
C ALA A 172 -29.59 -43.95 -40.44
N ARG A 173 -29.58 -45.01 -41.27
CA ARG A 173 -28.89 -45.03 -42.56
C ARG A 173 -29.52 -44.04 -43.55
N ALA A 174 -30.85 -44.01 -43.66
CA ALA A 174 -31.54 -43.04 -44.50
C ALA A 174 -31.31 -41.59 -44.03
N ALA A 175 -31.13 -41.39 -42.73
CA ALA A 175 -30.82 -40.11 -42.11
C ALA A 175 -29.31 -39.73 -42.18
N GLY A 176 -28.45 -40.53 -42.82
CA GLY A 176 -27.01 -40.25 -42.96
C GLY A 176 -26.21 -40.34 -41.65
N LYS A 177 -26.77 -40.94 -40.59
CA LYS A 177 -26.12 -41.03 -39.27
C LYS A 177 -25.09 -42.17 -39.19
N CYS A 178 -25.02 -43.02 -40.20
CA CYS A 178 -24.11 -44.18 -40.25
C CYS A 178 -22.98 -44.01 -41.27
N ASP A 179 -22.85 -42.84 -41.90
CA ASP A 179 -21.93 -42.60 -43.01
C ASP A 179 -20.47 -42.79 -42.61
N ALA A 180 -20.11 -42.35 -41.41
CA ALA A 180 -18.75 -42.49 -40.90
C ALA A 180 -18.37 -43.97 -40.65
N LEU A 181 -19.31 -44.80 -40.18
CA LEU A 181 -19.09 -46.24 -40.05
C LEU A 181 -18.96 -46.93 -41.42
N MET A 182 -19.74 -46.49 -42.41
CA MET A 182 -19.68 -47.04 -43.78
C MET A 182 -18.38 -46.68 -44.51
N ARG A 183 -17.79 -45.51 -44.20
CA ARG A 183 -16.48 -45.09 -44.73
C ARG A 183 -15.29 -45.64 -43.94
N GLY A 184 -15.52 -46.37 -42.84
CA GLY A 184 -14.46 -46.91 -41.99
C GLY A 184 -13.70 -45.83 -41.20
N GLU A 185 -14.36 -44.72 -40.90
CA GLU A 185 -13.78 -43.55 -40.21
C GLU A 185 -13.89 -43.67 -38.66
N ILE A 186 -14.51 -44.74 -38.16
CA ILE A 186 -14.75 -45.05 -36.73
C ILE A 186 -14.63 -46.55 -36.52
#